data_AF-W9WYK5-F1
#
_entry.id   AF-W9WYK5-F1
#
_cell.length_a   1.000
_cell.length_b   1.000
_cell.length_c   1.000
_cell.angle_alpha   90.00
_cell.angle_beta   90.00
_cell.angle_gamma   90.00
#
_symmetry.space_group_name_H-M   'P 1'
#
loop_
_entity.id
_entity.type
_entity.pdbx_description
1 polymer ?
#
loop_
_entity_poly.entity_id
_entity_poly.type
_entity_poly.pdbx_seq_one_letter_code
_entity_poly.pdbx_strand_id
1 'polypeptide(L)'
;MVKKLQNATLEDKLIPKWSVGCRRLTPGIGYLESLGTSNVEVVYREILKVTPKGCVCDDGQEHALEALICSTGFDTSFKPRFPLIGMSGENLRNEWAQEPASYLGIAASGFPNYIMFLDPNGPIGNGQVLTAIEAQADYM
;
A
#
# COMPACT_ATOMS: atom_id res chain seq x y z
N MET A 1 3.46 21.38 5.07
CA MET A 1 4.32 20.44 5.82
C MET A 1 5.39 21.18 6.61
N VAL A 2 6.22 22.01 5.98
CA VAL A 2 7.27 22.86 6.63
C VAL A 2 6.86 23.44 7.99
N LYS A 3 5.79 24.26 8.02
CA LYS A 3 5.30 24.92 9.26
C LYS A 3 5.06 23.96 10.45
N LYS A 4 4.67 22.71 10.17
CA LYS A 4 4.35 21.71 11.20
C LYS A 4 5.56 20.88 11.63
N LEU A 5 6.52 20.65 10.73
CA LEU A 5 7.72 19.85 11.00
C LEU A 5 8.76 20.63 11.80
N GLN A 6 9.03 21.89 11.41
CA GLN A 6 10.01 22.77 12.07
C GLN A 6 11.40 22.12 12.24
N ASN A 7 11.78 21.24 11.32
CA ASN A 7 13.02 20.46 11.37
C ASN A 7 13.53 20.29 9.93
N ALA A 8 14.65 20.95 9.62
CA ALA A 8 15.20 20.99 8.27
C ALA A 8 15.55 19.60 7.71
N THR A 9 16.02 18.68 8.57
CA THR A 9 16.33 17.31 8.17
C THR A 9 15.05 16.54 7.82
N LEU A 10 14.01 16.63 8.65
CA LEU A 10 12.73 15.97 8.37
C LEU A 10 12.02 16.58 7.14
N GLU A 11 12.16 17.88 6.93
CA GLU A 11 11.62 18.56 5.75
C GLU A 11 12.24 18.02 4.45
N ASP A 12 13.57 17.85 4.39
CA ASP A 12 14.26 17.25 3.23
C ASP A 12 13.80 15.81 2.95
N LYS A 13 13.55 15.03 4.01
CA LYS A 13 13.19 13.60 3.87
C LYS A 13 11.71 13.34 3.61
N LEU A 14 10.82 14.11 4.23
CA LEU A 14 9.39 13.79 4.27
C LEU A 14 8.55 14.59 3.28
N ILE A 15 9.05 15.74 2.79
CA ILE A 15 8.32 16.52 1.79
C ILE A 15 8.48 15.84 0.43
N PRO A 16 7.37 15.35 -0.19
CA PRO A 16 7.48 14.65 -1.44
C PRO A 16 7.97 15.53 -2.59
N LYS A 17 8.80 14.95 -3.46
CA LYS A 17 9.29 15.58 -4.70
C LYS A 17 8.41 15.25 -5.93
N TRP A 18 7.28 14.57 -5.71
CA TRP A 18 6.29 14.23 -6.74
C TRP A 18 5.02 15.07 -6.56
N SER A 19 4.26 15.25 -7.64
CA SER A 19 3.07 16.11 -7.67
C SER A 19 1.94 15.60 -6.77
N VAL A 20 1.17 16.54 -6.21
CA VAL A 20 -0.01 16.21 -5.39
C VAL A 20 -0.98 15.33 -6.17
N GLY A 21 -1.46 14.25 -5.53
CA GLY A 21 -2.40 13.29 -6.13
C GLY A 21 -1.77 12.09 -6.82
N CYS A 22 -0.46 12.09 -7.11
CA CYS A 22 0.26 10.90 -7.61
C CYS A 22 0.23 9.73 -6.62
N ARG A 23 0.03 10.02 -5.33
CA ARG A 23 -0.31 9.05 -4.29
C ARG A 23 -1.50 9.57 -3.50
N ARG A 24 -2.23 8.65 -2.86
CA ARG A 24 -3.33 8.99 -1.96
C ARG A 24 -2.84 9.92 -0.86
N LEU A 25 -3.61 10.98 -0.58
CA LEU A 25 -3.25 11.98 0.40
C LEU A 25 -3.13 11.37 1.81
N THR A 26 -1.93 11.47 2.35
CA THR A 26 -1.51 11.13 3.71
C THR A 26 -0.47 12.18 4.13
N PRO A 27 -0.15 12.35 5.43
CA PRO A 27 -0.69 11.69 6.61
C PRO A 27 -1.90 12.42 7.21
N GLY A 28 -2.55 11.80 8.20
CA GLY A 28 -3.70 12.35 8.92
C GLY A 28 -3.37 13.54 9.83
N ILE A 29 -4.41 14.09 10.46
CA ILE A 29 -4.30 15.19 11.43
C ILE A 29 -3.38 14.76 12.59
N GLY A 30 -2.42 15.61 12.97
CA GLY A 30 -1.53 15.41 14.11
C GLY A 30 -0.25 14.62 13.83
N TYR A 31 -0.15 13.94 12.69
CA TYR A 31 1.02 13.12 12.39
C TYR A 31 2.32 13.93 12.29
N LEU A 32 2.31 15.05 11.55
CA LEU A 32 3.54 15.83 11.34
C LEU A 32 4.04 16.45 12.63
N GLU A 33 3.12 16.88 13.49
CA GLU A 33 3.41 17.41 14.82
C GLU A 33 4.00 16.34 15.75
N SER A 34 3.51 15.10 15.67
CA SER A 34 4.03 13.99 16.48
C SER A 34 5.49 13.63 16.19
N LEU A 35 6.01 13.95 15.00
CA LEU A 35 7.40 13.66 14.66
C LEU A 35 8.40 14.56 15.40
N GLY A 36 7.93 15.67 15.98
CA GLY A 36 8.76 16.62 16.73
C GLY A 36 8.67 16.47 18.25
N THR A 37 7.89 15.53 18.78
CA THR A 37 7.74 15.34 20.24
C THR A 37 8.95 14.64 20.84
N SER A 38 9.29 14.97 22.10
CA SER A 38 10.52 14.49 22.76
C SER A 38 10.60 12.97 22.95
N ASN A 39 9.48 12.26 22.86
CA ASN A 39 9.40 10.79 22.99
C ASN A 39 9.37 10.07 21.63
N VAL A 40 9.62 10.77 20.53
CA VAL A 40 9.63 10.21 19.18
C VAL A 40 11.01 10.41 18.56
N GLU A 41 11.59 9.31 18.09
CA GLU A 41 12.79 9.31 17.27
C GLU A 41 12.41 8.88 15.84
N VAL A 42 12.79 9.69 14.84
CA VAL A 42 12.55 9.36 13.43
C VAL A 42 13.82 8.77 12.83
N VAL A 43 13.80 7.47 12.58
CA VAL A 43 14.92 6.75 11.97
C VAL A 43 14.67 6.61 10.47
N TYR A 44 15.39 7.38 9.65
CA TYR A 44 15.29 7.33 8.18
C TYR A 44 16.45 6.50 7.59
N ARG A 45 16.41 5.18 7.79
CA ARG A 45 17.46 4.20 7.41
C ARG A 45 16.88 2.91 6.85
N GLU A 46 17.69 2.12 6.15
CA GLU A 46 17.31 0.76 5.77
C GLU A 46 17.42 -0.20 6.96
N ILE A 47 16.44 -1.09 7.12
CA ILE A 47 16.48 -2.16 8.13
C ILE A 47 17.14 -3.38 7.50
N LEU A 48 18.30 -3.80 8.04
CA LEU A 48 19.04 -4.95 7.54
C LEU A 48 18.52 -6.28 8.10
N LYS A 49 18.14 -6.29 9.38
CA LYS A 49 17.60 -7.48 10.05
C LYS A 49 16.84 -7.13 11.33
N VAL A 50 15.96 -8.04 11.72
CA VAL A 50 15.31 -8.03 13.04
C VAL A 50 15.99 -9.08 13.93
N THR A 51 16.25 -8.72 15.17
CA THR A 51 16.84 -9.57 16.21
C THR A 51 15.82 -9.73 17.36
N PRO A 52 16.07 -10.62 18.33
CA PRO A 52 15.26 -10.68 19.54
C PRO A 52 15.22 -9.39 20.38
N LYS A 53 16.17 -8.45 20.15
CA LYS A 53 16.21 -7.16 20.86
C LYS A 53 15.51 -6.04 20.09
N GLY A 54 15.44 -6.11 18.77
CA GLY A 54 14.84 -5.06 17.94
C GLY A 54 15.34 -5.06 16.49
N CYS A 55 15.54 -3.88 15.92
CA CYS A 55 15.90 -3.70 14.50
C CYS A 55 17.34 -3.20 14.35
N VAL A 56 18.11 -3.80 13.44
CA VAL A 56 19.46 -3.33 13.08
C VAL A 56 19.39 -2.58 11.75
N CYS A 57 19.86 -1.34 11.74
CA CYS A 57 19.90 -0.48 10.56
C CYS A 57 21.23 -0.55 9.80
N ASP A 58 21.26 0.05 8.61
CA ASP A 58 22.41 0.10 7.70
C ASP A 58 23.64 0.87 8.23
N ASP A 59 23.47 1.68 9.27
CA ASP A 59 24.55 2.34 10.01
C ASP A 59 25.14 1.49 11.14
N GLY A 60 24.63 0.26 11.31
CA GLY A 60 25.05 -0.69 12.34
C GLY A 60 24.42 -0.44 13.71
N GLN A 61 23.55 0.56 13.85
CA GLN A 61 22.83 0.80 15.10
C GLN A 61 21.71 -0.23 15.29
N GLU A 62 21.59 -0.76 16.50
CA GLU A 62 20.47 -1.61 16.92
C GLU A 62 19.49 -0.77 17.76
N HIS A 63 18.27 -0.60 17.27
CA HIS A 63 17.18 0.03 18.00
C HIS A 63 16.45 -1.04 18.80
N ALA A 64 16.57 -1.00 20.12
CA ALA A 64 15.89 -1.93 21.01
C ALA A 64 14.40 -1.62 21.07
N LEU A 65 13.56 -2.65 20.92
CA LEU A 65 12.11 -2.52 20.83
C LEU A 65 11.44 -3.58 21.71
N GLU A 66 10.41 -3.16 22.44
CA GLU A 66 9.52 -4.08 23.17
C GLU A 66 8.38 -4.58 22.27
N ALA A 67 8.01 -3.80 21.27
CA ALA A 67 7.01 -4.13 20.27
C ALA A 67 7.40 -3.58 18.90
N LEU A 68 7.12 -4.34 17.84
CA LEU A 68 7.32 -3.94 16.45
C LEU A 68 5.97 -3.88 15.73
N ILE A 69 5.60 -2.70 15.22
CA ILE A 69 4.36 -2.49 14.47
C ILE A 69 4.68 -2.41 12.97
N CYS A 70 4.31 -3.45 12.22
CA CYS A 70 4.57 -3.53 10.78
C CYS A 70 3.53 -2.76 9.95
N SER A 71 3.75 -1.47 9.73
CA SER A 71 2.94 -0.62 8.84
C SER A 71 3.46 -0.62 7.39
N THR A 72 3.73 -1.81 6.84
CA THR A 72 4.49 -2.03 5.59
C THR A 72 3.64 -2.04 4.30
N GLY A 73 2.38 -1.62 4.36
CA GLY A 73 1.49 -1.53 3.21
C GLY A 73 0.74 -2.82 2.90
N PHE A 74 0.42 -3.04 1.63
CA PHE A 74 -0.46 -4.11 1.16
C PHE A 74 0.09 -4.76 -0.12
N ASP A 75 -0.26 -6.03 -0.35
CA ASP A 75 -0.06 -6.68 -1.64
C ASP A 75 -1.06 -6.13 -2.66
N THR A 76 -0.55 -5.37 -3.64
CA THR A 76 -1.33 -4.78 -4.74
C THR A 76 -1.10 -5.52 -6.06
N SER A 77 -0.63 -6.76 -6.02
CA SER A 77 -0.43 -7.57 -7.24
C SER A 77 -1.73 -8.03 -7.88
N PHE A 78 -2.83 -8.02 -7.12
CA PHE A 78 -4.15 -8.57 -7.48
C PHE A 78 -4.14 -10.05 -7.86
N LYS A 79 -3.03 -10.76 -7.67
CA LYS A 79 -2.96 -12.21 -7.91
C LYS A 79 -3.94 -12.93 -6.98
N PRO A 80 -4.85 -13.77 -7.51
CA PRO A 80 -5.74 -14.56 -6.68
C PRO A 80 -4.99 -15.39 -5.63
N ARG A 81 -5.52 -15.39 -4.40
CA ARG A 81 -4.90 -16.10 -3.27
C ARG A 81 -5.01 -17.63 -3.39
N PHE A 82 -6.02 -18.10 -4.12
CA PHE A 82 -6.27 -19.51 -4.40
C PHE A 82 -6.28 -19.75 -5.92
N PRO A 83 -6.04 -20.99 -6.38
CA PRO A 83 -6.12 -21.31 -7.80
C PRO A 83 -7.53 -21.05 -8.35
N LEU A 84 -7.59 -20.30 -9.45
CA LEU A 84 -8.80 -20.10 -10.24
C LEU A 84 -8.52 -20.66 -11.62
N ILE A 85 -9.18 -21.75 -11.98
CA ILE A 85 -8.91 -22.48 -13.22
C ILE A 85 -9.96 -22.11 -14.27
N GLY A 86 -9.50 -21.54 -15.38
CA GLY A 86 -10.33 -21.07 -16.48
C GLY A 86 -10.72 -22.17 -17.44
N MET A 87 -11.45 -21.81 -18.49
CA MET A 87 -11.93 -22.78 -19.49
C MET A 87 -10.80 -23.48 -20.24
N SER A 88 -9.64 -22.84 -20.39
CA SER A 88 -8.44 -23.39 -21.03
C SER A 88 -7.63 -24.31 -20.10
N GLY A 89 -8.02 -24.46 -18.83
CA GLY A 89 -7.22 -25.13 -17.81
C GLY A 89 -6.13 -24.25 -17.18
N GLU A 90 -5.98 -23.01 -17.65
CA GLU A 90 -5.01 -22.05 -17.11
C GLU A 90 -5.46 -21.48 -15.77
N ASN A 91 -4.48 -21.14 -14.92
CA ASN A 91 -4.74 -20.54 -13.63
C ASN A 91 -4.61 -19.01 -13.70
N LEU A 92 -5.66 -18.28 -13.30
CA LEU A 92 -5.66 -16.80 -13.32
C LEU A 92 -4.49 -16.20 -12.53
N ARG A 93 -4.05 -16.88 -11.46
CA ARG A 93 -2.88 -16.47 -10.68
C ARG A 93 -1.60 -16.40 -11.52
N ASN A 94 -1.46 -17.28 -12.50
CA ASN A 94 -0.31 -17.29 -13.40
C ASN A 94 -0.47 -16.23 -14.49
N GLU A 95 -1.67 -16.07 -15.04
CA GLU A 95 -1.96 -15.06 -16.06
C GLU A 95 -1.70 -13.64 -15.52
N TRP A 96 -2.13 -13.37 -14.29
CA TRP A 96 -1.92 -12.08 -13.62
C TRP A 96 -0.59 -11.98 -12.87
N ALA A 97 0.38 -12.86 -13.17
CA ALA A 97 1.64 -12.88 -12.45
C ALA A 97 2.50 -11.61 -12.68
N GLN A 98 2.36 -10.96 -13.83
CA GLN A 98 3.14 -9.78 -14.19
C GLN A 98 2.26 -8.54 -14.27
N GLU A 99 1.18 -8.61 -15.04
CA GLU A 99 0.26 -7.50 -15.24
C GLU A 99 -1.18 -8.02 -15.14
N PRO A 100 -1.90 -7.66 -14.08
CA PRO A 100 -3.25 -8.16 -13.89
C PRO A 100 -4.21 -7.36 -14.78
N ALA A 101 -4.95 -8.07 -15.63
CA ALA A 101 -5.80 -7.47 -16.66
C ALA A 101 -7.26 -7.87 -16.46
N SER A 102 -8.11 -6.86 -16.25
CA SER A 102 -9.54 -7.00 -16.06
C SER A 102 -10.32 -6.23 -17.13
N TYR A 103 -11.47 -6.78 -17.53
CA TYR A 103 -12.44 -6.08 -18.34
C TYR A 103 -13.37 -5.25 -17.45
N LEU A 104 -13.43 -3.94 -17.69
CA LEU A 104 -14.20 -2.95 -16.92
C LEU A 104 -13.91 -2.95 -15.40
N GLY A 105 -12.80 -3.55 -14.94
CA GLY A 105 -12.51 -3.67 -13.52
C GLY A 105 -13.39 -4.68 -12.77
N ILE A 106 -14.08 -5.59 -13.48
CA ILE A 106 -15.04 -6.54 -12.89
C ILE A 106 -14.89 -8.00 -13.36
N ALA A 107 -14.26 -8.26 -14.52
CA ALA A 107 -14.19 -9.62 -15.08
C ALA A 107 -12.81 -9.96 -15.65
N ALA A 108 -12.47 -11.24 -15.69
CA ALA A 108 -11.22 -11.75 -16.27
C ALA A 108 -11.47 -12.54 -17.57
N SER A 109 -10.62 -12.33 -18.57
CA SER A 109 -10.71 -13.07 -19.85
C SER A 109 -10.44 -14.56 -19.63
N GLY A 110 -11.29 -15.44 -20.19
CA GLY A 110 -11.14 -16.91 -20.03
C GLY A 110 -11.80 -17.49 -18.76
N PHE A 111 -12.40 -16.63 -17.93
CA PHE A 111 -13.07 -17.00 -16.68
C PHE A 111 -14.54 -16.56 -16.72
N PRO A 112 -15.41 -17.29 -17.47
CA PRO A 112 -16.82 -16.92 -17.58
C PRO A 112 -17.51 -17.00 -16.21
N ASN A 113 -18.47 -16.10 -15.97
CA ASN A 113 -19.23 -15.99 -14.73
C ASN A 113 -18.36 -15.77 -13.47
N TYR A 114 -17.07 -15.45 -13.63
CA TYR A 114 -16.21 -14.99 -12.54
C TYR A 114 -16.18 -13.46 -12.55
N ILE A 115 -16.98 -12.86 -11.66
CA ILE A 115 -17.13 -11.42 -11.54
C ILE A 115 -16.71 -10.97 -10.14
N MET A 116 -16.00 -9.85 -10.05
CA MET A 116 -15.33 -9.39 -8.84
C MET A 116 -15.59 -7.92 -8.55
N PHE A 117 -15.60 -7.58 -7.27
CA PHE A 117 -15.53 -6.19 -6.82
C PHE A 117 -14.07 -5.76 -6.65
N LEU A 118 -13.78 -4.49 -6.96
CA LEU A 118 -12.49 -3.86 -6.68
C LEU A 118 -11.27 -4.64 -7.20
N ASP A 119 -11.40 -5.23 -8.39
CA ASP A 119 -10.37 -6.02 -9.08
C ASP A 119 -9.29 -5.10 -9.72
N PRO A 120 -8.26 -5.56 -10.47
CA PRO A 120 -7.33 -4.65 -11.15
C PRO A 120 -8.06 -3.51 -11.84
N ASN A 121 -7.52 -2.30 -11.74
CA ASN A 121 -8.12 -1.08 -12.28
C ASN A 121 -9.42 -0.62 -11.59
N GLY A 122 -9.95 -1.36 -10.62
CA GLY A 122 -11.18 -1.05 -9.88
C GLY A 122 -11.01 -0.19 -8.63
N PRO A 123 -10.04 -0.45 -7.71
CA PRO A 123 -9.89 0.34 -6.50
C PRO A 123 -9.65 1.82 -6.80
N ILE A 124 -10.54 2.66 -6.28
CA ILE A 124 -10.38 4.10 -6.35
C ILE A 124 -9.26 4.52 -5.40
N GLY A 125 -8.08 4.81 -5.95
CA GLY A 125 -6.94 5.32 -5.19
C GLY A 125 -7.22 6.67 -4.53
N ASN A 126 -7.99 7.54 -5.21
CA ASN A 126 -8.43 8.86 -4.73
C ASN A 126 -9.94 9.02 -4.95
N GLY A 127 -10.75 8.90 -3.89
CA GLY A 127 -12.21 9.03 -3.96
C GLY A 127 -12.96 8.05 -3.05
N GLN A 128 -14.28 7.96 -3.24
CA GLN A 128 -15.18 7.15 -2.43
C GLN A 128 -15.28 5.73 -2.99
N VAL A 129 -14.66 4.76 -2.29
CA VAL A 129 -14.70 3.35 -2.69
C VAL A 129 -16.11 2.76 -2.66
N LEU A 130 -16.96 3.22 -1.74
CA LEU A 130 -18.31 2.67 -1.56
C LEU A 130 -19.19 2.91 -2.79
N THR A 131 -19.16 4.11 -3.35
CA THR A 131 -19.93 4.44 -4.56
C THR A 131 -19.52 3.60 -5.76
N ALA A 132 -18.22 3.26 -5.89
CA ALA A 132 -17.79 2.32 -6.92
C ALA A 132 -18.30 0.90 -6.69
N ILE A 133 -18.29 0.43 -5.44
CA ILE A 133 -18.86 -0.88 -5.10
C ILE A 133 -20.36 -0.91 -5.43
N GLU A 134 -21.12 0.13 -5.06
CA GLU A 134 -22.55 0.24 -5.36
C GLU A 134 -22.80 0.19 -6.88
N ALA A 135 -22.07 0.97 -7.66
CA ALA A 135 -22.19 0.97 -9.12
C ALA A 135 -21.78 -0.38 -9.75
N GLN A 136 -20.75 -1.05 -9.22
CA GLN A 136 -20.38 -2.40 -9.65
C GLN A 136 -21.50 -3.39 -9.34
N ALA A 137 -22.10 -3.31 -8.14
CA ALA A 137 -23.18 -4.20 -7.71
C ALA A 137 -24.43 -4.03 -8.58
N ASP A 138 -24.80 -2.78 -8.92
CA ASP A 138 -25.94 -2.50 -9.79
C ASP A 138 -25.75 -2.98 -11.23
N TYR A 139 -24.50 -3.05 -11.71
CA TYR A 139 -24.17 -3.50 -13.06
C TYR A 139 -24.20 -5.03 -13.21
N MET A 140 -23.86 -5.77 -12.15
CA MET A 140 -23.75 -7.24 -12.13
C MET A 140 -25.09 -7.92 -11.93
#